data_AF-A0AA96QYB4-F1
#
_entry.id   AF-A0AA96QYB4-F1
#
_cell.length_a   1.000
_cell.length_b   1.000
_cell.length_c   1.000
_cell.angle_alpha   90.00
_cell.angle_beta   90.00
_cell.angle_gamma   90.00
#
_symmetry.space_group_name_H-M   'P 1'
#
loop_
_entity.id
_entity.type
_entity.pdbx_description
1 polymer ?
#
loop_
_entity_poly.entity_id
_entity_poly.type
_entity_poly.pdbx_seq_one_letter_code
_entity_poly.pdbx_strand_id
1 'polypeptide(L)'
;MTALGDTAPPRPRPERLITQNSGLRRHGIFNFSLPAWAGRLPDGRTYNTCPTAGVCAAVCYARHGTYRFPQVRAKHQRNLARILDDLPQWEADILAELAHTKFRDGVALRVHDSGDYFSDAYALAWLRIARAVPDVLFYSYTKEVDRFRRLVEPDPPDNFRWVYSYGGKQDHLIDPMTDRVADVFPDEAAIAEAGWNSNAATDLAAVLGPSPVGMSQNNIPHLRRKIGGRTFREWQAAHQARGRDITRDRFHP
;
A
#
# COMPACT_ATOMS: atom_id res chain seq x y z
N MET A 1 28.09 31.80 -44.35
CA MET A 1 26.74 31.30 -44.02
C MET A 1 26.89 29.89 -43.51
N THR A 2 26.80 29.69 -42.20
CA THR A 2 26.72 28.36 -41.60
C THR A 2 25.74 28.48 -40.44
N ALA A 3 24.50 28.07 -40.68
CA ALA A 3 23.47 28.04 -39.67
C ALA A 3 23.81 26.93 -38.66
N LEU A 4 24.07 27.33 -37.43
CA LEU A 4 24.15 26.42 -36.29
C LEU A 4 22.75 25.88 -36.04
N GLY A 5 22.58 24.57 -36.23
CA GLY A 5 21.33 23.87 -35.95
C GLY A 5 21.05 23.88 -34.46
N ASP A 6 19.99 24.57 -34.07
CA ASP A 6 19.41 24.55 -32.73
C ASP A 6 18.82 23.16 -32.46
N THR A 7 19.60 22.27 -31.84
CA THR A 7 19.05 21.03 -31.29
C THR A 7 18.34 21.37 -29.98
N ALA A 8 17.01 21.42 -30.03
CA ALA A 8 16.18 21.56 -28.84
C ALA A 8 16.60 20.54 -27.76
N PRO A 9 16.65 20.93 -26.47
CA PRO A 9 17.04 20.02 -25.40
C PRO A 9 16.13 18.80 -25.38
N PRO A 10 16.66 17.60 -25.07
CA PRO A 10 15.86 16.39 -25.03
C PRO A 10 14.69 16.58 -24.06
N ARG A 11 13.47 16.31 -24.54
CA ARG A 11 12.28 16.37 -23.69
C ARG A 11 12.51 15.48 -22.46
N PRO A 12 12.22 15.96 -21.25
CA PRO A 12 12.39 15.14 -20.05
C PRO A 12 11.58 13.85 -20.22
N ARG A 13 12.19 12.72 -19.86
CA ARG A 13 11.49 11.43 -19.88
C ARG A 13 10.24 11.54 -18.99
N PRO A 14 9.09 11.00 -19.41
CA PRO A 14 7.90 10.97 -18.56
C PRO A 14 8.25 10.35 -17.21
N GLU A 15 7.86 11.03 -16.12
CA GLU A 15 8.19 10.57 -14.78
C GLU A 15 7.39 9.29 -14.46
N ARG A 16 8.09 8.22 -14.07
CA ARG A 16 7.46 6.92 -13.79
C ARG A 16 6.66 6.96 -12.48
N LEU A 17 5.39 6.59 -12.54
CA LEU A 17 4.51 6.43 -11.38
C LEU A 17 4.73 5.05 -10.73
N ILE A 18 4.85 4.02 -11.56
CA ILE A 18 5.04 2.62 -11.15
C ILE A 18 6.54 2.32 -11.02
N THR A 19 6.92 1.62 -9.95
CA THR A 19 8.32 1.28 -9.64
C THR A 19 8.46 -0.15 -9.11
N GLN A 20 9.66 -0.50 -8.65
CA GLN A 20 9.92 -1.72 -7.88
C GLN A 20 10.84 -1.34 -6.72
N ASN A 21 10.42 -1.58 -5.48
CA ASN A 21 11.36 -1.60 -4.35
C ASN A 21 12.23 -2.88 -4.42
N SER A 22 13.33 -2.93 -3.67
CA SER A 22 14.26 -4.07 -3.73
C SER A 22 13.62 -5.39 -3.31
N GLY A 23 12.67 -5.37 -2.37
CA GLY A 23 11.95 -6.55 -1.91
C GLY A 23 11.00 -7.13 -2.96
N LEU A 24 10.28 -6.27 -3.69
CA LEU A 24 9.34 -6.69 -4.72
C LEU A 24 10.03 -7.01 -6.05
N ARG A 25 11.11 -6.29 -6.37
CA ARG A 25 11.89 -6.49 -7.61
C ARG A 25 12.40 -7.91 -7.77
N ARG A 26 12.81 -8.56 -6.68
CA ARG A 26 13.34 -9.95 -6.70
C ARG A 26 12.29 -10.99 -7.12
N HIS A 27 11.01 -10.62 -7.10
CA HIS A 27 9.88 -11.45 -7.51
C HIS A 27 9.21 -10.94 -8.79
N GLY A 28 9.81 -9.97 -9.48
CA GLY A 28 9.20 -9.36 -10.68
C GLY A 28 7.95 -8.52 -10.37
N ILE A 29 7.71 -8.16 -9.11
CA ILE A 29 6.51 -7.43 -8.70
C ILE A 29 6.75 -5.92 -8.84
N PHE A 30 5.81 -5.22 -9.46
CA PHE A 30 5.75 -3.76 -9.53
C PHE A 30 4.95 -3.18 -8.36
N ASN A 31 5.17 -1.90 -8.05
CA ASN A 31 4.42 -1.22 -7.01
C ASN A 31 4.13 0.24 -7.35
N PHE A 32 2.97 0.70 -6.88
CA PHE A 32 2.61 2.10 -6.74
C PHE A 32 2.55 2.46 -5.26
N SER A 33 3.09 3.61 -4.88
CA SER A 33 3.19 4.02 -3.47
C SER A 33 2.72 5.45 -3.25
N LEU A 34 2.04 5.64 -2.12
CA LEU A 34 1.62 6.93 -1.58
C LEU A 34 2.47 7.29 -0.35
N PRO A 35 2.49 8.54 0.13
CA PRO A 35 3.11 8.83 1.42
C PRO A 35 2.29 8.12 2.49
N ALA A 36 2.94 7.52 3.49
CA ALA A 36 2.21 6.76 4.52
C ALA A 36 1.50 7.68 5.53
N TRP A 37 0.29 7.28 5.93
CA TRP A 37 -0.50 7.91 6.98
C TRP A 37 -0.75 9.40 6.74
N ALA A 38 -0.55 10.25 7.74
CA ALA A 38 -0.85 11.67 7.69
C ALA A 38 0.41 12.54 7.63
N GLY A 39 0.27 13.72 7.03
CA GLY A 39 1.34 14.69 6.90
C GLY A 39 0.91 15.93 6.13
N ARG A 40 1.90 16.67 5.63
CA ARG A 40 1.71 17.88 4.83
C ARG A 40 2.48 17.79 3.50
N LEU A 41 1.83 18.16 2.41
CA LEU A 41 2.45 18.32 1.10
C LEU A 41 3.33 19.59 1.07
N PRO A 42 4.27 19.71 0.11
CA PRO A 42 5.11 20.91 -0.01
C PRO A 42 4.33 22.21 -0.24
N ASP A 43 3.14 22.13 -0.84
CA ASP A 43 2.23 23.26 -1.08
C ASP A 43 1.39 23.65 0.15
N GLY A 44 1.59 22.97 1.29
CA GLY A 44 0.90 23.26 2.54
C GLY A 44 -0.38 22.46 2.78
N ARG A 45 -0.92 21.71 1.81
CA ARG A 45 -2.10 20.86 2.03
C ARG A 45 -1.81 19.76 3.04
N THR A 46 -2.71 19.54 3.99
CA THR A 46 -2.65 18.36 4.88
C THR A 46 -3.26 17.16 4.17
N TYR A 47 -2.75 15.97 4.49
CA TYR A 47 -3.30 14.73 3.96
C TYR A 47 -3.36 13.65 5.03
N ASN A 48 -4.22 12.66 4.80
CA ASN A 48 -4.19 11.37 5.47
C ASN A 48 -4.51 10.28 4.44
N THR A 49 -3.51 9.47 4.08
CA THR A 49 -3.65 8.38 3.12
C THR A 49 -4.05 7.05 3.77
N CYS A 50 -4.14 6.99 5.09
CA CYS A 50 -4.53 5.79 5.84
C CYS A 50 -5.59 6.14 6.89
N PRO A 51 -6.82 6.52 6.49
CA PRO A 51 -7.83 7.02 7.43
C PRO A 51 -8.24 5.98 8.49
N THR A 52 -8.22 4.69 8.13
CA THR A 52 -8.50 3.57 9.03
C THR A 52 -7.28 3.04 9.79
N ALA A 53 -6.11 3.70 9.72
CA ALA A 53 -4.92 3.27 10.44
C ALA A 53 -5.18 3.21 11.96
N GLY A 54 -4.94 2.03 12.54
CA GLY A 54 -5.02 1.76 13.98
C GLY A 54 -3.64 1.85 14.62
N VAL A 55 -3.27 0.83 15.39
CA VAL A 55 -1.95 0.71 16.05
C VAL A 55 -0.81 0.80 15.04
N CYS A 56 -1.05 0.44 13.78
CA CYS A 56 -0.09 0.55 12.70
C CYS A 56 0.41 2.00 12.47
N ALA A 57 -0.40 3.03 12.75
CA ALA A 57 0.03 4.43 12.61
C ALA A 57 1.23 4.76 13.51
N ALA A 58 1.28 4.12 14.69
CA ALA A 58 2.29 4.34 15.71
C ALA A 58 3.62 3.62 15.42
N VAL A 59 3.64 2.70 14.45
CA VAL A 59 4.78 1.82 14.09
C VAL A 59 4.89 1.58 12.58
N CYS A 60 4.45 2.53 11.76
CA CYS A 60 4.41 2.36 10.31
C CYS A 60 5.83 2.29 9.73
N TYR A 61 6.26 1.13 9.21
CA TYR A 61 7.59 0.94 8.64
C TYR A 61 7.93 1.95 7.52
N ALA A 62 6.92 2.32 6.73
CA ALA A 62 7.04 3.29 5.63
C ALA A 62 7.24 4.75 6.10
N ARG A 63 7.35 4.98 7.41
CA ARG A 63 7.79 6.27 7.99
C ARG A 63 9.23 6.22 8.50
N HIS A 64 9.96 5.14 8.22
CA HIS A 64 11.35 4.92 8.66
C HIS A 64 12.25 4.44 7.50
N GLY A 65 13.56 4.37 7.76
CA GLY A 65 14.53 3.84 6.80
C GLY A 65 14.51 4.57 5.45
N THR A 66 14.58 3.80 4.36
CA THR A 66 14.66 4.29 2.99
C THR A 66 13.45 5.12 2.55
N TYR A 67 12.27 4.91 3.16
CA TYR A 67 11.08 5.73 2.88
C TYR A 67 11.23 7.20 3.32
N ARG A 68 12.20 7.49 4.21
CA ARG A 68 12.51 8.87 4.62
C ARG A 68 13.49 9.58 3.69
N PHE A 69 14.09 8.88 2.72
CA PHE A 69 15.03 9.51 1.81
C PHE A 69 14.31 10.61 1.00
N PRO A 70 14.91 11.81 0.85
CA PRO A 70 14.22 12.96 0.26
C PRO A 70 13.58 12.66 -1.09
N GLN A 71 14.28 11.94 -1.97
CA GLN A 71 13.80 11.55 -3.28
C GLN A 71 12.62 10.56 -3.24
N VAL A 72 12.60 9.64 -2.27
CA VAL A 72 11.50 8.67 -2.10
C VAL A 72 10.27 9.39 -1.55
N ARG A 73 10.45 10.18 -0.50
CA ARG A 73 9.37 11.00 0.08
C ARG A 73 8.78 11.95 -0.95
N ALA A 74 9.61 12.66 -1.70
CA ALA A 74 9.16 13.59 -2.72
C ALA A 74 8.38 12.87 -3.83
N LYS A 75 8.83 11.70 -4.28
CA LYS A 75 8.09 10.87 -5.25
C LYS A 75 6.71 10.49 -4.71
N HIS A 76 6.64 10.00 -3.47
CA HIS A 76 5.37 9.58 -2.88
C HIS A 76 4.42 10.79 -2.74
N GLN A 77 4.91 11.93 -2.25
CA GLN A 77 4.13 13.17 -2.16
C GLN A 77 3.65 13.64 -3.54
N ARG A 78 4.48 13.55 -4.59
CA ARG A 78 4.07 13.84 -5.97
C ARG A 78 2.98 12.89 -6.46
N ASN A 79 3.10 11.59 -6.21
CA ASN A 79 2.06 10.61 -6.55
C ASN A 79 0.72 11.00 -5.91
N LEU A 80 0.72 11.38 -4.64
CA LEU A 80 -0.49 11.85 -3.96
C LEU A 80 -1.00 13.16 -4.57
N ALA A 81 -0.13 14.15 -4.80
CA ALA A 81 -0.52 15.43 -5.38
C ALA A 81 -1.23 15.24 -6.73
N ARG A 82 -0.71 14.39 -7.62
CA ARG A 82 -1.37 14.10 -8.91
C ARG A 82 -2.80 13.57 -8.74
N ILE A 83 -3.02 12.69 -7.76
CA ILE A 83 -4.37 12.15 -7.49
C ILE A 83 -5.29 13.25 -6.94
N LEU A 84 -4.78 14.12 -6.08
CA LEU A 84 -5.56 15.20 -5.47
C LEU A 84 -5.84 16.36 -6.46
N ASP A 85 -4.93 16.60 -7.39
CA ASP A 85 -5.01 17.69 -8.36
C ASP A 85 -5.90 17.31 -9.54
N ASP A 86 -5.73 16.10 -10.08
CA ASP A 86 -6.48 15.62 -11.25
C ASP A 86 -6.49 14.08 -11.30
N LEU A 87 -7.48 13.49 -10.62
CA LEU A 87 -7.66 12.03 -10.58
C LEU A 87 -7.85 11.41 -11.99
N PRO A 88 -8.70 11.96 -12.89
CA PRO A 88 -8.80 11.48 -14.26
C PRO A 88 -7.48 11.48 -15.04
N GLN A 89 -6.69 12.55 -14.94
CA GLN A 89 -5.38 12.61 -15.60
C GLN A 89 -4.42 11.58 -14.99
N TRP A 90 -4.37 11.47 -13.66
CA TRP A 90 -3.55 10.44 -12.99
C TRP A 90 -3.91 9.02 -13.44
N GLU A 91 -5.21 8.72 -13.59
CA GLU A 91 -5.69 7.43 -14.09
C GLU A 91 -5.20 7.18 -15.52
N ALA A 92 -5.33 8.18 -16.41
CA ALA A 92 -4.81 8.11 -17.77
C ALA A 92 -3.29 7.89 -17.82
N ASP A 93 -2.53 8.52 -16.92
CA ASP A 93 -1.07 8.35 -16.86
C ASP A 93 -0.67 6.94 -16.39
N ILE A 94 -1.38 6.37 -15.42
CA ILE A 94 -1.17 4.98 -14.99
C ILE A 94 -1.44 4.01 -16.14
N LEU A 95 -2.55 4.20 -16.87
CA LEU A 95 -2.90 3.39 -18.04
C LEU A 95 -1.85 3.52 -19.14
N ALA A 96 -1.37 4.74 -19.42
CA ALA A 96 -0.31 4.97 -20.40
C ALA A 96 1.00 4.29 -20.00
N GLU A 97 1.37 4.30 -18.71
CA GLU A 97 2.55 3.56 -18.25
C GLU A 97 2.34 2.04 -18.38
N LEU A 98 1.17 1.52 -17.96
CA LEU A 98 0.80 0.11 -18.06
C LEU A 98 0.63 -0.40 -19.50
N ALA A 99 0.55 0.50 -20.49
CA ALA A 99 0.53 0.13 -21.91
C ALA A 99 1.87 -0.47 -22.39
N HIS A 100 2.96 -0.25 -21.65
CA HIS A 100 4.30 -0.69 -22.04
C HIS A 100 4.47 -2.21 -21.96
N THR A 101 5.23 -2.80 -22.89
CA THR A 101 5.43 -4.26 -23.04
C THR A 101 5.94 -4.97 -21.78
N LYS A 102 6.79 -4.32 -20.98
CA LYS A 102 7.25 -4.81 -19.67
C LYS A 102 6.13 -5.15 -18.67
N PHE A 103 4.90 -4.68 -18.90
CA PHE A 103 3.71 -5.00 -18.09
C PHE A 103 2.79 -6.00 -18.77
N ARG A 104 3.27 -6.70 -19.80
CA ARG A 104 2.58 -7.84 -20.42
C ARG A 104 3.08 -9.13 -19.79
N ASP A 105 2.39 -10.22 -20.09
CA ASP A 105 2.74 -11.59 -19.67
C ASP A 105 2.57 -11.86 -18.16
N GLY A 106 1.47 -11.39 -17.57
CA GLY A 106 1.05 -11.85 -16.23
C GLY A 106 1.85 -11.25 -15.07
N VAL A 107 2.43 -10.06 -15.25
CA VAL A 107 3.15 -9.37 -14.16
C VAL A 107 2.19 -8.98 -13.02
N ALA A 108 2.73 -8.88 -11.82
CA ALA A 108 1.98 -8.41 -10.67
C ALA A 108 2.29 -6.94 -10.32
N LEU A 109 1.27 -6.20 -9.91
CA LEU A 109 1.37 -4.83 -9.41
C LEU A 109 0.73 -4.75 -8.02
N ARG A 110 1.56 -4.51 -7.01
CA ARG A 110 1.13 -4.18 -5.66
C ARG A 110 0.62 -2.74 -5.61
N VAL A 111 -0.68 -2.59 -5.46
CA VAL A 111 -1.32 -1.32 -5.18
C VAL A 111 -1.06 -1.01 -3.71
N HIS A 112 -0.18 -0.03 -3.49
CA HIS A 112 0.31 0.45 -2.19
C HIS A 112 1.33 -0.48 -1.52
N ASP A 113 2.60 -0.12 -1.70
CA ASP A 113 3.67 -0.50 -0.76
C ASP A 113 3.80 0.52 0.40
N SER A 114 3.09 1.65 0.31
CA SER A 114 2.85 2.56 1.43
C SER A 114 1.62 3.43 1.16
N GLY A 115 0.94 3.86 2.23
CA GLY A 115 -0.40 4.47 2.13
C GLY A 115 -1.50 3.40 2.05
N ASP A 116 -2.74 3.84 1.87
CA ASP A 116 -3.93 3.00 1.70
C ASP A 116 -4.96 3.76 0.82
N TYR A 117 -6.17 3.21 0.65
CA TYR A 117 -7.26 3.85 -0.09
C TYR A 117 -7.93 4.96 0.72
N PHE A 118 -7.60 6.21 0.41
CA PHE A 118 -8.06 7.36 1.20
C PHE A 118 -9.36 8.01 0.73
N SER A 119 -9.87 7.65 -0.46
CA SER A 119 -11.16 8.15 -0.99
C SER A 119 -11.86 7.11 -1.87
N ASP A 120 -13.19 7.21 -1.95
CA ASP A 120 -14.02 6.26 -2.71
C ASP A 120 -13.69 6.37 -4.20
N ALA A 121 -13.54 7.61 -4.69
CA ALA A 121 -13.13 7.89 -6.06
C ALA A 121 -11.76 7.27 -6.41
N TYR A 122 -10.80 7.31 -5.49
CA TYR A 122 -9.48 6.70 -5.70
C TYR A 122 -9.51 5.17 -5.72
N ALA A 123 -10.31 4.55 -4.85
CA ALA A 123 -10.52 3.10 -4.88
C ALA A 123 -11.17 2.65 -6.20
N LEU A 124 -12.23 3.34 -6.63
CA LEU A 124 -12.90 3.05 -7.90
C LEU A 124 -11.99 3.27 -9.12
N ALA A 125 -11.07 4.24 -9.08
CA ALA A 125 -10.09 4.44 -10.14
C ALA A 125 -9.16 3.23 -10.32
N TRP A 126 -8.71 2.62 -9.22
CA TRP A 126 -7.93 1.38 -9.31
C TRP A 126 -8.73 0.21 -9.90
N LEU A 127 -10.03 0.12 -9.63
CA LEU A 127 -10.87 -0.91 -10.26
C LEU A 127 -11.01 -0.69 -11.77
N ARG A 128 -11.17 0.56 -12.22
CA ARG A 128 -11.18 0.90 -13.65
C ARG A 128 -9.85 0.58 -14.33
N ILE A 129 -8.74 0.93 -13.68
CA ILE A 129 -7.38 0.60 -14.16
C ILE A 129 -7.21 -0.91 -14.29
N ALA A 130 -7.62 -1.67 -13.28
CA ALA A 130 -7.50 -3.13 -13.30
C ALA A 130 -8.28 -3.75 -14.46
N ARG A 131 -9.54 -3.34 -14.68
CA ARG A 131 -10.36 -3.81 -15.80
C ARG A 131 -9.78 -3.46 -17.16
N ALA A 132 -9.16 -2.29 -17.29
CA ALA A 132 -8.56 -1.83 -18.54
C ALA A 132 -7.26 -2.57 -18.89
N VAL A 133 -6.64 -3.27 -17.94
CA VAL A 133 -5.35 -3.96 -18.13
C VAL A 133 -5.43 -5.39 -17.56
N PRO A 134 -6.21 -6.29 -18.19
CA PRO A 134 -6.48 -7.63 -17.66
C PRO A 134 -5.23 -8.52 -17.54
N ASP A 135 -4.17 -8.24 -18.31
CA ASP A 135 -2.90 -8.98 -18.30
C ASP A 135 -2.05 -8.76 -17.03
N VAL A 136 -2.41 -7.78 -16.19
CA VAL A 136 -1.69 -7.45 -14.96
C VAL A 136 -2.49 -7.94 -13.77
N LEU A 137 -1.85 -8.70 -12.87
CA LEU A 137 -2.42 -9.04 -11.57
C LEU A 137 -2.24 -7.86 -10.61
N PHE A 138 -3.33 -7.17 -10.29
CA PHE A 138 -3.33 -6.14 -9.26
C PHE A 138 -3.58 -6.77 -7.90
N TYR A 139 -2.83 -6.35 -6.89
CA TYR A 139 -3.14 -6.76 -5.53
C TYR A 139 -2.81 -5.74 -4.46
N SER A 140 -3.50 -5.79 -3.32
CA SER A 140 -3.23 -4.89 -2.20
C SER A 140 -3.43 -5.54 -0.83
N TYR A 141 -2.73 -4.97 0.15
CA TYR A 141 -3.08 -5.10 1.56
C TYR A 141 -3.86 -3.84 1.92
N THR A 142 -4.99 -3.98 2.62
CA THR A 142 -5.77 -2.80 3.04
C THR A 142 -6.33 -2.96 4.45
N LYS A 143 -6.52 -1.83 5.12
CA LYS A 143 -7.29 -1.69 6.37
C LYS A 143 -8.65 -1.03 6.15
N GLU A 144 -8.96 -0.64 4.92
CA GLU A 144 -10.21 0.03 4.53
C GLU A 144 -11.33 -0.98 4.28
N VAL A 145 -11.67 -1.77 5.30
CA VAL A 145 -12.63 -2.87 5.22
C VAL A 145 -14.00 -2.39 4.73
N ASP A 146 -14.57 -1.37 5.36
CA ASP A 146 -15.88 -0.82 4.96
C ASP A 146 -15.88 -0.35 3.49
N ARG A 147 -14.82 0.32 3.06
CA ARG A 147 -14.69 0.83 1.69
C ARG A 147 -14.68 -0.32 0.68
N PHE A 148 -13.96 -1.40 0.98
CA PHE A 148 -13.90 -2.56 0.10
C PHE A 148 -15.23 -3.31 0.04
N ARG A 149 -15.88 -3.51 1.19
CA ARG A 149 -17.23 -4.10 1.25
C ARG A 149 -18.24 -3.33 0.39
N ARG A 150 -18.18 -1.99 0.41
CA ARG A 150 -19.10 -1.13 -0.34
C ARG A 150 -18.75 -1.02 -1.84
N LEU A 151 -17.47 -1.00 -2.20
CA LEU A 151 -17.03 -0.59 -3.55
C LEU A 151 -16.32 -1.66 -4.37
N VAL A 152 -15.68 -2.64 -3.72
CA VAL A 152 -14.81 -3.63 -4.39
C VAL A 152 -15.49 -4.98 -4.43
N GLU A 153 -15.95 -5.49 -3.28
CA GLU A 153 -16.56 -6.81 -3.17
C GLU A 153 -17.81 -7.05 -4.01
N PRO A 154 -18.70 -6.06 -4.25
CA PRO A 154 -19.90 -6.30 -5.05
C PRO A 154 -19.62 -6.64 -6.52
N ASP A 155 -18.49 -6.18 -7.07
CA ASP A 155 -18.12 -6.34 -8.48
C ASP A 155 -16.60 -6.21 -8.66
N PRO A 156 -15.79 -7.16 -8.15
CA PRO A 156 -14.34 -7.06 -8.23
C PRO A 156 -13.86 -7.39 -9.66
N PRO A 157 -12.88 -6.65 -10.23
CA PRO A 157 -12.19 -7.08 -11.43
C PRO A 157 -11.51 -8.45 -11.23
N ASP A 158 -11.59 -9.36 -12.23
CA ASP A 158 -11.04 -10.72 -12.14
C ASP A 158 -9.54 -10.77 -11.79
N ASN A 159 -8.80 -9.74 -12.25
CA ASN A 159 -7.37 -9.57 -12.05
C ASN A 159 -7.02 -8.70 -10.83
N PHE A 160 -7.98 -8.43 -9.92
CA PHE A 160 -7.75 -7.64 -8.73
C PHE A 160 -7.97 -8.48 -7.46
N ARG A 161 -6.92 -8.64 -6.65
CA ARG A 161 -6.93 -9.44 -5.41
C ARG A 161 -6.61 -8.57 -4.20
N TRP A 162 -7.15 -8.88 -3.03
CA TRP A 162 -6.82 -8.15 -1.82
C TRP A 162 -6.74 -9.07 -0.61
N VAL A 163 -6.14 -8.54 0.45
CA VAL A 163 -6.08 -9.16 1.76
C VAL A 163 -6.34 -8.08 2.82
N TYR A 164 -7.26 -8.36 3.75
CA TYR A 164 -7.51 -7.47 4.88
C TYR A 164 -6.40 -7.63 5.90
N SER A 165 -5.73 -6.53 6.23
CA SER A 165 -4.61 -6.56 7.16
C SER A 165 -5.02 -6.03 8.53
N TYR A 166 -4.90 -6.86 9.57
CA TYR A 166 -5.14 -6.48 10.96
C TYR A 166 -4.24 -5.31 11.43
N GLY A 167 -4.64 -4.66 12.52
CA GLY A 167 -4.00 -3.47 13.08
C GLY A 167 -4.66 -2.15 12.68
N GLY A 168 -5.89 -2.21 12.15
CA GLY A 168 -6.70 -1.07 11.71
C GLY A 168 -7.85 -0.76 12.68
N LYS A 169 -8.51 0.39 12.48
CA LYS A 169 -9.70 0.77 13.27
C LYS A 169 -10.90 -0.12 12.98
N GLN A 170 -10.92 -0.78 11.83
CA GLN A 170 -12.03 -1.57 11.30
C GLN A 170 -11.82 -3.08 11.46
N ASP A 171 -10.89 -3.53 12.30
CA ASP A 171 -10.61 -4.97 12.52
C ASP A 171 -11.86 -5.77 12.95
N HIS A 172 -12.87 -5.12 13.53
CA HIS A 172 -14.15 -5.73 13.91
C HIS A 172 -15.07 -6.07 12.73
N LEU A 173 -14.79 -5.57 11.53
CA LEU A 173 -15.52 -5.87 10.29
C LEU A 173 -14.91 -7.05 9.51
N ILE A 174 -13.78 -7.58 9.98
CA ILE A 174 -13.07 -8.70 9.35
C ILE A 174 -13.65 -10.00 9.90
N ASP A 175 -14.12 -10.87 9.00
CA ASP A 175 -14.52 -12.24 9.30
C ASP A 175 -13.46 -13.20 8.75
N PRO A 176 -12.56 -13.75 9.59
CA PRO A 176 -11.48 -14.63 9.13
C PRO A 176 -11.97 -15.98 8.57
N MET A 177 -13.26 -16.31 8.67
CA MET A 177 -13.82 -17.53 8.08
C MET A 177 -14.11 -17.37 6.58
N THR A 178 -14.36 -16.14 6.13
CA THR A 178 -14.74 -15.82 4.75
C THR A 178 -13.74 -14.90 4.08
N ASP A 179 -13.09 -14.04 4.85
CA ASP A 179 -12.10 -13.09 4.36
C ASP A 179 -10.72 -13.70 4.24
N ARG A 180 -10.00 -13.22 3.23
CA ARG A 180 -8.56 -13.36 3.19
C ARG A 180 -7.93 -12.35 4.14
N VAL A 181 -7.19 -12.83 5.13
CA VAL A 181 -6.61 -11.98 6.19
C VAL A 181 -5.09 -12.08 6.29
N ALA A 182 -4.48 -10.98 6.73
CA ALA A 182 -3.06 -10.88 7.07
C ALA A 182 -2.84 -10.20 8.43
N ASP A 183 -1.85 -10.66 9.19
CA ASP A 183 -1.43 -10.06 10.47
C ASP A 183 0.09 -9.94 10.53
N VAL A 184 0.58 -9.05 11.40
CA VAL A 184 2.01 -8.84 11.64
C VAL A 184 2.40 -9.51 12.95
N PHE A 185 3.25 -10.54 12.87
CA PHE A 185 3.73 -11.37 13.97
C PHE A 185 5.14 -10.96 14.42
N PRO A 186 5.54 -11.24 15.67
CA PRO A 186 6.90 -10.98 16.17
C PRO A 186 8.03 -11.56 15.30
N ASP A 187 7.84 -12.77 14.78
CA ASP A 187 8.77 -13.51 13.94
C ASP A 187 8.07 -14.69 13.25
N GLU A 188 8.82 -15.45 12.43
CA GLU A 188 8.34 -16.62 11.70
C GLU A 188 7.95 -17.79 12.61
N ALA A 189 8.55 -17.92 13.80
CA ALA A 189 8.21 -18.98 14.74
C ALA A 189 6.80 -18.77 15.30
N ALA A 190 6.46 -17.52 15.66
CA ALA A 190 5.11 -17.15 16.09
C ALA A 190 4.05 -17.34 14.99
N ILE A 191 4.40 -17.13 13.71
CA ILE A 191 3.51 -17.43 12.58
C ILE A 191 3.19 -18.93 12.54
N ALA A 192 4.23 -19.77 12.62
CA ALA A 192 4.09 -21.22 12.58
C ALA A 192 3.31 -21.77 13.79
N GLU A 193 3.59 -21.27 15.00
CA GLU A 193 2.90 -21.65 16.24
C GLU A 193 1.39 -21.32 16.18
N ALA A 194 1.03 -20.19 15.57
CA ALA A 194 -0.37 -19.82 15.36
C ALA A 194 -1.08 -20.65 14.28
N GLY A 195 -0.35 -21.48 13.52
CA GLY A 195 -0.87 -22.22 12.37
C GLY A 195 -1.14 -21.34 11.14
N TRP A 196 -0.47 -20.18 11.05
CA TRP A 196 -0.62 -19.23 9.94
C TRP A 196 0.43 -19.49 8.85
N ASN A 197 0.19 -18.96 7.65
CA ASN A 197 1.06 -19.17 6.50
C ASN A 197 1.96 -17.96 6.28
N SER A 198 3.28 -18.17 6.25
CA SER A 198 4.23 -17.08 5.99
C SER A 198 4.20 -16.62 4.53
N ASN A 199 4.34 -15.32 4.30
CA ASN A 199 4.58 -14.74 2.97
C ASN A 199 6.05 -14.38 2.71
N ALA A 200 7.00 -14.80 3.57
CA ALA A 200 8.40 -14.39 3.45
C ALA A 200 9.06 -14.79 2.11
N ALA A 201 8.62 -15.93 1.54
CA ALA A 201 9.12 -16.44 0.27
C ALA A 201 8.73 -15.55 -0.93
N THR A 202 7.53 -14.95 -0.90
CA THR A 202 7.05 -13.99 -1.91
C THR A 202 5.84 -13.24 -1.38
N ASP A 203 5.80 -11.93 -1.63
CA ASP A 203 4.67 -11.07 -1.24
C ASP A 203 3.35 -11.55 -1.86
N LEU A 204 3.41 -12.19 -3.04
CA LEU A 204 2.24 -12.76 -3.72
C LEU A 204 1.56 -13.89 -2.94
N ALA A 205 2.27 -14.57 -2.03
CA ALA A 205 1.65 -15.60 -1.17
C ALA A 205 0.51 -15.00 -0.34
N ALA A 206 0.54 -13.68 -0.08
CA ALA A 206 -0.52 -13.01 0.64
C ALA A 206 -1.85 -12.94 -0.09
N VAL A 207 -1.89 -13.14 -1.42
CA VAL A 207 -3.12 -13.13 -2.22
C VAL A 207 -3.33 -14.40 -3.05
N LEU A 208 -2.27 -15.15 -3.35
CA LEU A 208 -2.32 -16.39 -4.14
C LEU A 208 -2.08 -17.67 -3.32
N GLY A 209 -1.52 -17.56 -2.12
CA GLY A 209 -1.20 -18.70 -1.25
C GLY A 209 -2.38 -19.15 -0.37
N PRO A 210 -2.14 -20.04 0.60
CA PRO A 210 -3.12 -20.32 1.66
C PRO A 210 -3.39 -19.08 2.55
N SER A 211 -4.57 -19.05 3.17
CA SER A 211 -4.98 -18.03 4.15
C SER A 211 -5.37 -18.72 5.45
N PRO A 212 -5.13 -18.14 6.64
CA PRO A 212 -4.62 -16.78 6.92
C PRO A 212 -3.10 -16.63 6.74
N VAL A 213 -2.63 -15.38 6.56
CA VAL A 213 -1.23 -15.05 6.21
C VAL A 213 -0.53 -14.25 7.31
N GLY A 214 0.64 -14.72 7.74
CA GLY A 214 1.50 -14.03 8.70
C GLY A 214 2.64 -13.29 8.01
N MET A 215 2.94 -12.07 8.48
CA MET A 215 4.13 -11.31 8.13
C MET A 215 4.97 -11.08 9.38
N SER A 216 6.27 -11.36 9.35
CA SER A 216 7.14 -11.00 10.47
C SER A 216 7.34 -9.49 10.58
N GLN A 217 7.51 -8.98 11.81
CA GLN A 217 7.79 -7.57 12.06
C GLN A 217 9.02 -7.11 11.28
N ASN A 218 8.91 -5.97 10.61
CA ASN A 218 10.03 -5.31 9.96
C ASN A 218 11.21 -5.14 10.91
N ASN A 219 12.44 -5.35 10.42
CA ASN A 219 13.66 -5.27 11.23
C ASN A 219 14.06 -3.83 11.58
N ILE A 220 13.22 -3.16 12.37
CA ILE A 220 13.41 -1.78 12.84
C ILE A 220 13.40 -1.82 14.37
N PRO A 221 14.57 -1.78 15.05
CA PRO A 221 14.69 -2.15 16.47
C PRO A 221 13.76 -1.42 17.42
N HIS A 222 13.59 -0.11 17.26
CA HIS A 222 12.71 0.69 18.13
C HIS A 222 11.22 0.40 17.90
N LEU A 223 10.83 0.01 16.69
CA LEU A 223 9.46 -0.43 16.41
C LEU A 223 9.21 -1.83 16.99
N ARG A 224 10.15 -2.77 16.81
CA ARG A 224 10.06 -4.11 17.41
C ARG A 224 9.93 -4.04 18.93
N ARG A 225 10.70 -3.17 19.60
CA ARG A 225 10.54 -2.91 21.04
C ARG A 225 9.15 -2.38 21.41
N LYS A 226 8.56 -1.53 20.58
CA LYS A 226 7.24 -0.94 20.83
C LYS A 226 6.10 -1.94 20.62
N ILE A 227 6.22 -2.78 19.59
CA ILE A 227 5.24 -3.84 19.30
C ILE A 227 5.38 -4.97 20.33
N GLY A 228 6.62 -5.37 20.63
CA GLY A 228 6.92 -6.47 21.55
C GLY A 228 6.55 -7.83 20.94
N GLY A 229 6.23 -8.79 21.79
CA GLY A 229 5.81 -10.15 21.40
C GLY A 229 4.36 -10.28 20.96
N ARG A 230 3.69 -9.18 20.58
CA ARG A 230 2.27 -9.18 20.18
C ARG A 230 2.14 -9.17 18.67
N THR A 231 1.01 -9.66 18.17
CA THR A 231 0.59 -9.37 16.80
C THR A 231 -0.04 -7.98 16.68
N PHE A 232 -0.25 -7.50 15.45
CA PHE A 232 -1.01 -6.26 15.23
C PHE A 232 -2.47 -6.42 15.60
N ARG A 233 -3.08 -7.58 15.30
CA ARG A 233 -4.45 -7.92 15.74
C ARG A 233 -4.59 -7.86 17.26
N GLU A 234 -3.69 -8.53 18.00
CA GLU A 234 -3.71 -8.53 19.46
C GLU A 234 -3.55 -7.13 20.04
N TRP A 235 -2.60 -6.36 19.50
CA TRP A 235 -2.37 -5.01 19.98
C TRP A 235 -3.56 -4.10 19.69
N GLN A 236 -4.16 -4.19 18.50
CA GLN A 236 -5.33 -3.41 18.12
C GLN A 236 -6.55 -3.75 18.98
N ALA A 237 -6.82 -5.04 19.19
CA ALA A 237 -7.92 -5.49 20.06
C ALA A 237 -7.74 -4.98 21.50
N ALA A 238 -6.53 -5.10 22.06
CA ALA A 238 -6.22 -4.58 23.39
C ALA A 238 -6.33 -3.05 23.47
N HIS A 239 -6.04 -2.33 22.37
CA HIS A 239 -6.20 -0.89 22.30
C HIS A 239 -7.67 -0.47 22.31
N GLN A 240 -8.51 -1.12 21.49
CA GLN A 240 -9.95 -0.87 21.41
C GLN A 240 -10.67 -1.18 22.72
N ALA A 241 -10.32 -2.29 23.37
CA ALA A 241 -10.89 -2.67 24.67
C ALA A 241 -10.65 -1.63 25.77
N ARG A 242 -9.62 -0.77 25.64
CA ARG A 242 -9.30 0.29 26.60
C ARG A 242 -9.99 1.63 26.30
N GLY A 243 -10.82 1.72 25.25
CA GLY A 243 -11.53 2.95 24.86
C GLY A 243 -10.61 4.11 24.45
N ARG A 244 -9.35 3.82 24.08
CA ARG A 244 -8.38 4.85 23.67
C ARG A 244 -8.55 5.15 22.18
N ASP A 245 -8.58 6.43 21.85
CA ASP A 245 -8.51 6.91 20.47
C ASP A 245 -7.05 7.21 20.12
N ILE A 246 -6.50 6.47 19.15
CA ILE A 246 -5.13 6.63 18.65
C ILE A 246 -4.86 8.05 18.13
N THR A 247 -5.90 8.78 17.72
CA THR A 247 -5.76 10.16 17.22
C THR A 247 -5.55 11.18 18.34
N ARG A 248 -5.83 10.83 19.60
CA ARG A 248 -5.66 11.71 20.78
C ARG A 248 -4.32 11.56 21.49
N ASP A 249 -3.62 10.44 21.31
CA ASP A 249 -2.27 10.25 21.83
C ASP A 249 -1.25 11.01 20.96
N ARG A 250 -1.13 12.33 21.17
CA ARG A 250 -0.03 13.23 20.73
C ARG A 250 0.70 12.82 19.43
N PHE A 251 0.00 12.82 18.31
CA PHE A 251 0.64 12.90 17.00
C PHE A 251 0.22 14.19 16.32
N HIS A 252 0.84 15.29 16.73
CA HIS A 252 0.87 16.49 15.90
C HIS A 252 1.75 16.21 14.67
N PRO A 253 1.34 16.65 13.47
CA PRO A 253 2.14 16.54 12.24
C PRO A 253 3.49 17.26 12.35
#